data_AF-A0A838UZ27-F1
#
_entry.id   AF-A0A838UZ27-F1
#
_cell.length_a   1.000
_cell.length_b   1.000
_cell.length_c   1.000
_cell.angle_alpha   90.00
_cell.angle_beta   90.00
_cell.angle_gamma   90.00
#
_symmetry.space_group_name_H-M   'P 1'
#
loop_
_entity.id
_entity.type
_entity.pdbx_description
1 polymer ?
#
loop_
_entity_poly.entity_id
_entity_poly.type
_entity_poly.pdbx_seq_one_letter_code
_entity_poly.pdbx_strand_id
1 'polypeptide(L)'
;MSSNSPQTGFVPGTPERPAFYERSRFLAKLVQGIFFKLDVQGLENIPADGPVMIVSNHLSFWDIPSLAIRPRRMLHFIAKSEYARNGFMRWLFTNLESFFVDRGESDMGAIRNALAVLKAGQMLAIYPEGHRSDDHAMIPAHDGFALIAFKANVPIIPAATWGSEVVGKGGRFLFAAPTVHVRYGAPIHLMPVGKRATREELTAATEQVMGAIAAQLPTQYRGVYAEAAQHNGTGAAARPTSATSESQAAL
;
A
#
# COMPACT_ATOMS: atom_id res chain seq x y z
N MET A 1 -8.81 3.47 36.91
CA MET A 1 -7.55 2.69 36.93
C MET A 1 -7.21 2.33 35.50
N SER A 2 -6.35 3.12 34.86
CA SER A 2 -5.94 2.88 33.47
C SER A 2 -5.04 1.66 33.39
N SER A 3 -5.51 0.64 32.70
CA SER A 3 -4.78 -0.59 32.40
C SER A 3 -3.59 -0.27 31.49
N ASN A 4 -2.41 -0.12 32.08
CA ASN A 4 -1.14 -0.17 31.37
C ASN A 4 -0.85 -1.63 31.02
N SER A 5 -1.42 -2.08 29.90
CA SER A 5 -1.02 -3.35 29.29
C SER A 5 0.39 -3.17 28.71
N PRO A 6 1.38 -4.00 29.04
CA PRO A 6 2.72 -3.87 28.51
C PRO A 6 2.70 -4.10 26.99
N GLN A 7 3.09 -3.05 26.25
CA GLN A 7 3.39 -3.08 24.81
C GLN A 7 4.55 -4.05 24.57
N THR A 8 4.24 -5.34 24.53
CA THR A 8 5.23 -6.41 24.37
C THR A 8 5.58 -6.56 22.89
N GLY A 9 6.71 -5.95 22.51
CA GLY A 9 7.66 -6.56 21.56
C GLY A 9 7.63 -6.15 20.09
N PHE A 10 7.08 -4.99 19.70
CA PHE A 10 7.32 -4.48 18.34
C PHE A 10 8.75 -3.92 18.26
N VAL A 11 9.67 -4.69 17.70
CA VAL A 11 11.01 -4.21 17.31
C VAL A 11 10.92 -3.83 15.84
N PRO A 12 11.04 -2.54 15.48
CA PRO A 12 10.98 -2.13 14.08
C PRO A 12 12.13 -2.78 13.31
N GLY A 13 11.78 -3.59 12.31
CA GLY A 13 12.66 -4.06 11.23
C GLY A 13 14.08 -4.37 11.64
N THR A 14 14.34 -5.56 12.17
CA THR A 14 15.72 -6.04 12.15
C THR A 14 16.16 -6.11 10.67
N PRO A 15 17.34 -5.60 10.30
CA PRO A 15 17.78 -5.56 8.90
C PRO A 15 17.89 -6.94 8.24
N GLU A 16 17.91 -8.01 9.04
CA GLU A 16 17.87 -9.39 8.56
C GLU A 16 16.44 -9.81 8.22
N ARG A 17 16.25 -10.37 7.03
CA ARG A 17 14.99 -11.06 6.69
C ARG A 17 14.86 -12.26 7.62
N PRO A 18 13.87 -12.32 8.51
CA PRO A 18 13.75 -13.46 9.39
C PRO A 18 13.53 -14.71 8.54
N ALA A 19 14.25 -15.80 8.83
CA ALA A 19 14.07 -17.07 8.11
C ALA A 19 12.60 -17.53 8.09
N PHE A 20 11.83 -17.11 9.09
CA PHE A 20 10.38 -17.31 9.13
C PHE A 20 9.63 -16.59 8.01
N TYR A 21 9.96 -15.34 7.71
CA TYR A 21 9.29 -14.56 6.66
C TYR A 21 9.53 -15.19 5.29
N GLU A 22 10.76 -15.61 4.96
CA GLU A 22 11.05 -16.28 3.69
C GLU A 22 10.36 -17.65 3.57
N ARG A 23 10.28 -18.42 4.67
CA ARG A 23 9.49 -19.67 4.70
C ARG A 23 8.00 -19.39 4.48
N SER A 24 7.47 -18.36 5.13
CA SER A 24 6.06 -17.95 5.00
C SER A 24 5.75 -17.47 3.58
N ARG A 25 6.66 -16.71 2.96
CA ARG A 25 6.57 -16.29 1.56
C ARG A 25 6.63 -17.49 0.62
N PHE A 26 7.51 -18.45 0.87
CA PHE A 26 7.57 -19.68 0.08
C PHE A 26 6.26 -20.48 0.17
N LEU A 27 5.72 -20.65 1.38
CA LEU A 27 4.42 -21.28 1.57
C LEU A 27 3.30 -20.51 0.87
N ALA A 28 3.29 -19.18 0.97
CA ALA A 28 2.34 -18.33 0.26
C ALA A 28 2.43 -18.49 -1.27
N LYS A 29 3.64 -18.69 -1.83
CA LYS A 29 3.83 -19.00 -3.27
C LYS A 29 3.21 -20.36 -3.65
N LEU A 30 3.37 -21.39 -2.82
CA LEU A 30 2.77 -22.70 -3.05
C LEU A 30 1.23 -22.63 -3.00
N VAL A 31 0.69 -21.98 -1.96
CA VAL A 31 -0.75 -21.75 -1.83
C VAL A 31 -1.27 -20.95 -3.03
N GLN A 32 -0.61 -19.84 -3.38
CA GLN A 32 -0.94 -19.05 -4.56
C GLN A 32 -0.99 -19.93 -5.82
N GLY A 33 0.02 -20.76 -6.07
CA GLY A 33 0.07 -21.66 -7.24
C GLY A 33 -1.10 -22.66 -7.35
N ILE A 34 -1.76 -22.98 -6.23
CA ILE A 34 -2.95 -23.84 -6.20
C ILE A 34 -4.23 -23.03 -6.45
N PHE A 35 -4.34 -21.85 -5.86
CA PHE A 35 -5.61 -21.10 -5.82
C PHE A 35 -5.79 -20.10 -6.96
N PHE A 36 -4.71 -19.47 -7.45
CA PHE A 36 -4.81 -18.40 -8.47
C PHE A 36 -3.50 -18.14 -9.22
N LYS A 37 -3.62 -17.66 -10.45
CA LYS A 37 -2.50 -17.09 -11.20
C LYS A 37 -2.21 -15.69 -10.66
N LEU A 38 -0.95 -15.37 -10.41
CA LEU A 38 -0.54 -14.05 -9.93
C LEU A 38 0.28 -13.34 -11.02
N ASP A 39 -0.30 -12.29 -11.58
CA ASP A 39 0.30 -11.40 -12.57
C ASP A 39 0.79 -10.13 -11.87
N VAL A 40 2.11 -9.89 -11.90
CA VAL A 40 2.74 -8.77 -11.21
C VAL A 40 3.56 -7.95 -12.19
N GLN A 41 3.36 -6.63 -12.19
CA GLN A 41 4.14 -5.67 -13.00
C GLN A 41 4.59 -4.48 -12.14
N GLY A 42 5.63 -3.77 -12.59
CA GLY A 42 6.13 -2.57 -11.93
C GLY A 42 7.03 -2.84 -10.72
N LEU A 43 7.53 -4.05 -10.53
CA LEU A 43 8.45 -4.38 -9.43
C LEU A 43 9.72 -3.55 -9.46
N GLU A 44 10.13 -3.11 -10.65
CA GLU A 44 11.22 -2.17 -10.91
C GLU A 44 11.01 -0.78 -10.28
N ASN A 45 9.76 -0.39 -10.00
CA ASN A 45 9.44 0.87 -9.34
C ASN A 45 9.70 0.81 -7.83
N ILE A 46 9.87 -0.38 -7.25
CA ILE A 46 10.15 -0.54 -5.82
C ILE A 46 11.66 -0.32 -5.57
N PRO A 47 12.05 0.70 -4.77
CA PRO A 47 13.45 0.94 -4.45
C PRO A 47 14.14 -0.30 -3.84
N ALA A 48 15.37 -0.57 -4.30
CA ALA A 48 16.15 -1.73 -3.87
C ALA A 48 16.54 -1.67 -2.38
N ASP A 49 16.64 -0.47 -1.83
CA ASP A 49 16.95 -0.16 -0.43
C ASP A 49 16.22 1.11 0.02
N GLY A 50 16.41 1.49 1.28
CA GLY A 50 15.83 2.70 1.86
C GLY A 50 14.32 2.62 2.14
N PRO A 51 13.78 3.58 2.89
CA PRO A 51 12.39 3.54 3.31
C PRO A 51 11.42 3.78 2.16
N VAL A 52 10.35 3.00 2.11
CA VAL A 52 9.31 3.15 1.08
C VAL A 52 7.96 2.79 1.65
N MET A 53 6.94 3.55 1.26
CA MET A 53 5.56 3.25 1.60
C MET A 53 4.84 2.70 0.37
N ILE A 54 4.24 1.53 0.48
CA ILE A 54 3.38 0.95 -0.55
C ILE A 54 1.94 1.21 -0.13
N VAL A 55 1.16 1.87 -0.97
CA VAL A 55 -0.24 2.20 -0.69
C VAL A 55 -1.11 1.47 -1.70
N SER A 56 -2.03 0.62 -1.24
CA SER A 56 -2.86 -0.22 -2.12
C SER A 56 -4.34 -0.13 -1.78
N ASN A 57 -5.19 -0.37 -2.78
CA ASN A 57 -6.62 -0.63 -2.58
C ASN A 57 -6.85 -1.99 -1.91
N HIS A 58 -8.03 -2.18 -1.27
CA HIS A 58 -8.35 -3.41 -0.52
C HIS A 58 -9.72 -4.02 -0.87
N LEU A 59 -9.71 -5.10 -1.66
CA LEU A 59 -10.91 -5.81 -2.12
C LEU A 59 -11.13 -7.14 -1.38
N SER A 60 -10.06 -7.81 -0.94
CA SER A 60 -10.15 -9.18 -0.43
C SER A 60 -9.05 -9.54 0.57
N PHE A 61 -9.18 -10.69 1.21
CA PHE A 61 -8.10 -11.24 2.04
C PHE A 61 -6.84 -11.55 1.22
N TRP A 62 -7.00 -11.91 -0.06
CA TRP A 62 -5.90 -12.32 -0.94
C TRP A 62 -5.02 -11.16 -1.41
N ASP A 63 -5.40 -9.91 -1.14
CA ASP A 63 -4.59 -8.75 -1.52
C ASP A 63 -3.25 -8.73 -0.79
N ILE A 64 -3.28 -9.03 0.52
CA ILE A 64 -2.09 -9.00 1.38
C ILE A 64 -1.01 -9.98 0.88
N PRO A 65 -1.30 -11.30 0.70
CA PRO A 65 -0.30 -12.21 0.17
C PRO A 65 0.09 -11.85 -1.27
N SER A 66 -0.85 -11.42 -2.12
CA SER A 66 -0.55 -11.07 -3.52
C SER A 66 0.44 -9.91 -3.62
N LEU A 67 0.32 -8.91 -2.74
CA LEU A 67 1.23 -7.77 -2.67
C LEU A 67 2.61 -8.13 -2.08
N ALA A 68 2.74 -9.20 -1.29
CA ALA A 68 3.98 -9.53 -0.58
C ALA A 68 4.84 -10.62 -1.24
N ILE A 69 4.25 -11.40 -2.16
CA ILE A 69 4.86 -12.63 -2.69
C ILE A 69 6.06 -12.38 -3.62
N ARG A 70 5.98 -11.35 -4.47
CA ARG A 70 6.97 -11.06 -5.52
C ARG A 70 8.03 -10.01 -5.16
N PRO A 71 7.77 -8.97 -4.34
CA PRO A 71 8.80 -8.01 -3.96
C PRO A 71 10.04 -8.70 -3.37
N ARG A 72 11.23 -8.20 -3.73
CA ARG A 72 12.49 -8.74 -3.21
C ARG A 72 12.61 -8.50 -1.71
N ARG A 73 12.21 -7.32 -1.25
CA ARG A 73 12.28 -6.88 0.14
C ARG A 73 11.03 -7.31 0.92
N MET A 74 11.14 -7.37 2.24
CA MET A 74 10.01 -7.68 3.13
C MET A 74 9.06 -6.48 3.23
N LEU A 75 7.76 -6.76 3.26
CA LEU A 75 6.71 -5.77 3.50
C LEU A 75 6.21 -5.92 4.93
N HIS A 76 6.19 -4.82 5.66
CA HIS A 76 5.50 -4.71 6.94
C HIS A 76 4.06 -4.26 6.70
N PHE A 77 3.11 -4.83 7.44
CA PHE A 77 1.71 -4.47 7.32
C PHE A 77 1.14 -3.95 8.64
N ILE A 78 0.07 -3.18 8.51
CA ILE A 78 -0.74 -2.75 9.64
C ILE A 78 -1.89 -3.74 9.81
N ALA A 79 -1.89 -4.48 10.93
CA ALA A 79 -2.89 -5.49 11.26
C ALA A 79 -3.94 -4.96 12.25
N LYS A 80 -5.15 -5.51 12.20
CA LYS A 80 -6.24 -5.23 13.15
C LYS A 80 -5.91 -5.75 14.54
N SER A 81 -6.09 -4.94 15.59
CA SER A 81 -5.84 -5.32 16.98
C SER A 81 -6.66 -6.52 17.45
N GLU A 82 -7.82 -6.78 16.87
CA GLU A 82 -8.62 -7.97 17.19
C GLU A 82 -7.89 -9.27 16.85
N TYR A 83 -7.01 -9.26 15.84
CA TYR A 83 -6.16 -10.41 15.54
C TYR A 83 -5.16 -10.70 16.66
N ALA A 84 -4.77 -9.70 17.46
CA ALA A 84 -3.89 -9.91 18.60
C ALA A 84 -4.57 -10.71 19.73
N ARG A 85 -5.91 -10.79 19.76
CA ARG A 85 -6.67 -11.56 20.76
C ARG A 85 -6.57 -13.08 20.53
N ASN A 86 -6.28 -13.50 19.30
CA ASN A 86 -6.04 -14.90 18.97
C ASN A 86 -4.53 -15.19 19.01
N GLY A 87 -4.08 -16.10 19.88
CA GLY A 87 -2.65 -16.38 20.09
C GLY A 87 -1.90 -16.80 18.83
N PHE A 88 -2.53 -17.57 17.95
CA PHE A 88 -1.95 -17.98 16.66
C PHE A 88 -1.82 -16.80 15.70
N MET A 89 -2.88 -15.99 15.55
CA MET A 89 -2.84 -14.81 14.67
C MET A 89 -1.85 -13.76 15.19
N ARG A 90 -1.80 -13.56 16.52
CA ARG A 90 -0.79 -12.71 17.16
C ARG A 90 0.61 -13.17 16.79
N TRP A 91 0.91 -14.45 17.02
CA TRP A 91 2.20 -15.04 16.68
C TRP A 91 2.51 -14.89 15.19
N LEU A 92 1.55 -15.20 14.31
CA LEU A 92 1.74 -15.14 12.86
C LEU A 92 2.07 -13.72 12.39
N PHE A 93 1.24 -12.73 12.72
CA PHE A 93 1.43 -11.36 12.26
C PHE A 93 2.67 -10.71 12.87
N THR A 94 3.01 -11.00 14.14
CA THR A 94 4.26 -10.53 14.74
C THR A 94 5.48 -11.12 14.02
N ASN A 95 5.46 -12.40 13.65
CA ASN A 95 6.56 -13.02 12.90
C ASN A 95 6.59 -12.61 11.41
N LEU A 96 5.50 -12.05 10.89
CA LEU A 96 5.46 -11.35 9.59
C LEU A 96 5.81 -9.85 9.71
N GLU A 97 6.31 -9.44 10.89
CA GLU A 97 6.69 -8.07 11.25
C GLU A 97 5.59 -7.01 11.05
N SER A 98 4.33 -7.45 11.14
CA SER A 98 3.17 -6.56 11.20
C SER A 98 2.97 -6.03 12.61
N PHE A 99 2.45 -4.81 12.72
CA PHE A 99 2.04 -4.23 14.00
C PHE A 99 0.53 -4.03 14.04
N PHE A 100 -0.02 -4.19 15.24
CA PHE A 100 -1.45 -4.13 15.50
C PHE A 100 -1.91 -2.72 15.81
N VAL A 101 -3.07 -2.33 15.31
CA VAL A 101 -3.69 -1.03 15.55
C VAL A 101 -5.19 -1.19 15.81
N ASP A 102 -5.71 -0.37 16.72
CA ASP A 102 -7.15 -0.22 16.90
C ASP A 102 -7.67 0.70 15.78
N ARG A 103 -8.66 0.25 15.00
CA ARG A 103 -9.28 1.11 13.98
C ARG A 103 -10.26 2.05 14.69
N GLY A 104 -9.91 3.33 14.76
CA GLY A 104 -10.67 4.41 15.43
C GLY A 104 -9.99 5.77 15.21
N GLU A 105 -10.61 6.87 15.68
CA GLU A 105 -10.06 8.22 15.46
C GLU A 105 -8.66 8.37 16.07
N SER A 106 -7.67 8.56 15.20
CA SER A 106 -6.31 8.98 15.53
C SER A 106 -5.55 8.07 16.52
N ASP A 107 -5.33 6.80 16.16
CA ASP A 107 -4.34 5.98 16.86
C ASP A 107 -2.92 6.51 16.59
N MET A 108 -2.47 7.43 17.46
CA MET A 108 -1.10 7.96 17.45
C MET A 108 -0.05 6.85 17.67
N GLY A 109 -0.43 5.69 18.20
CA GLY A 109 0.40 4.48 18.24
C GLY A 109 0.68 3.93 16.84
N ALA A 110 -0.36 3.80 16.01
CA ALA A 110 -0.24 3.36 14.61
C ALA A 110 0.74 4.23 13.82
N ILE A 111 0.61 5.55 13.92
CA ILE A 111 1.49 6.50 13.25
C ILE A 111 2.93 6.36 13.76
N ARG A 112 3.13 6.25 15.08
CA ARG A 112 4.48 6.07 15.65
C ARG A 112 5.16 4.80 15.17
N ASN A 113 4.43 3.68 15.14
CA ASN A 113 4.98 2.40 14.67
C ASN A 113 5.29 2.44 13.17
N ALA A 114 4.40 3.03 12.37
CA ALA A 114 4.64 3.25 10.94
C ALA A 114 5.90 4.08 10.68
N LEU A 115 6.07 5.18 11.42
CA LEU A 115 7.28 6.01 11.35
C LEU A 115 8.52 5.26 11.81
N ALA A 116 8.42 4.37 12.80
CA ALA A 116 9.55 3.56 13.25
C ALA A 116 10.02 2.55 12.19
N VAL A 117 9.08 1.89 11.49
CA VAL A 117 9.38 1.00 10.34
C VAL A 117 10.10 1.77 9.25
N LEU A 118 9.54 2.92 8.85
CA LEU A 118 10.13 3.75 7.80
C LEU A 118 11.49 4.31 8.25
N LYS A 119 11.65 4.77 9.49
CA LYS A 119 12.95 5.24 10.00
C LYS A 119 14.01 4.14 10.01
N ALA A 120 13.61 2.87 10.16
CA ALA A 120 14.50 1.71 10.05
C ALA A 120 14.83 1.32 8.59
N GLY A 121 14.43 2.12 7.59
CA GLY A 121 14.73 1.88 6.17
C GLY A 121 13.90 0.76 5.53
N GLN A 122 12.79 0.36 6.16
CA GLN A 122 11.98 -0.78 5.71
C GLN A 122 10.82 -0.36 4.80
N MET A 123 10.13 -1.35 4.22
CA MET A 123 8.94 -1.13 3.39
C MET A 123 7.66 -1.29 4.23
N LEU A 124 6.82 -0.25 4.25
CA LEU A 124 5.53 -0.29 4.93
C LEU A 124 4.40 -0.34 3.90
N ALA A 125 3.54 -1.34 4.00
CA ALA A 125 2.33 -1.46 3.20
C ALA A 125 1.09 -1.01 3.99
N ILE A 126 0.28 -0.14 3.36
CA ILE A 126 -0.93 0.43 3.95
C ILE A 126 -2.11 0.26 2.98
N TYR A 127 -3.28 -0.08 3.53
CA TYR A 127 -4.56 -0.08 2.85
C TYR A 127 -5.44 1.05 3.42
N PRO A 128 -5.46 2.23 2.78
CA PRO A 128 -6.08 3.44 3.35
C PRO A 128 -7.58 3.35 3.57
N GLU A 129 -8.26 2.49 2.81
CA GLU A 129 -9.71 2.25 2.88
C GLU A 129 -10.16 1.72 4.25
N GLY A 130 -9.24 1.13 5.04
CA GLY A 130 -9.53 0.74 6.42
C GLY A 130 -10.52 -0.44 6.56
N HIS A 131 -11.15 -0.91 5.50
CA HIS A 131 -11.85 -2.18 5.39
C HIS A 131 -11.96 -2.60 3.93
N ARG A 132 -12.56 -3.77 3.67
CA ARG A 132 -12.80 -4.25 2.31
C ARG A 132 -14.12 -3.69 1.80
N SER A 133 -14.19 -3.43 0.51
CA SER A 133 -15.42 -3.04 -0.18
C SER A 133 -16.33 -4.25 -0.42
N ASP A 134 -17.61 -4.12 -0.07
CA ASP A 134 -18.64 -5.14 -0.33
C ASP A 134 -18.92 -5.26 -1.84
N ASP A 135 -18.87 -4.14 -2.57
CA ASP A 135 -19.07 -4.06 -4.02
C ASP A 135 -17.76 -4.28 -4.81
N HIS A 136 -16.67 -4.59 -4.10
CA HIS A 136 -15.34 -4.84 -4.69
C HIS A 136 -14.81 -3.68 -5.55
N ALA A 137 -15.15 -2.44 -5.19
CA ALA A 137 -14.59 -1.21 -5.78
C ALA A 137 -14.01 -0.29 -4.70
N MET A 138 -13.07 0.58 -5.05
CA MET A 138 -12.40 1.46 -4.07
C MET A 138 -13.41 2.36 -3.33
N ILE A 139 -13.32 2.35 -2.00
CA ILE A 139 -14.09 3.23 -1.11
C ILE A 139 -13.23 4.42 -0.64
N PRO A 140 -13.81 5.45 0.01
CA PRO A 140 -13.04 6.57 0.52
C PRO A 140 -11.91 6.12 1.46
N ALA A 141 -10.71 6.63 1.22
CA ALA A 141 -9.53 6.45 2.06
C ALA A 141 -9.55 7.33 3.30
N HIS A 142 -8.89 6.87 4.36
CA HIS A 142 -8.50 7.71 5.48
C HIS A 142 -7.19 8.45 5.20
N ASP A 143 -7.10 9.72 5.60
CA ASP A 143 -5.91 10.58 5.41
C ASP A 143 -4.69 10.21 6.27
N GLY A 144 -4.81 9.23 7.17
CA GLY A 144 -3.76 8.87 8.12
C GLY A 144 -2.44 8.45 7.45
N PHE A 145 -2.51 7.81 6.27
CA PHE A 145 -1.30 7.43 5.54
C PHE A 145 -0.58 8.64 4.93
N ALA A 146 -1.31 9.68 4.49
CA ALA A 146 -0.73 10.92 4.00
C ALA A 146 0.03 11.65 5.11
N LEU A 147 -0.51 11.65 6.34
CA LEU A 147 0.18 12.18 7.51
C LEU A 147 1.49 11.43 7.81
N ILE A 148 1.48 10.10 7.70
CA ILE A 148 2.70 9.27 7.83
C ILE A 148 3.70 9.64 6.73
N ALA A 149 3.24 9.79 5.49
CA ALA A 149 4.10 10.09 4.35
C ALA A 149 4.79 11.44 4.49
N PHE A 150 4.05 12.50 4.85
CA PHE A 150 4.64 13.82 5.09
C PHE A 150 5.66 13.81 6.22
N LYS A 151 5.37 13.09 7.31
CA LYS A 151 6.27 13.00 8.47
C LYS A 151 7.53 12.19 8.18
N ALA A 152 7.40 11.12 7.40
CA ALA A 152 8.51 10.24 7.06
C ALA A 152 9.36 10.81 5.92
N ASN A 153 8.77 11.63 5.04
CA ASN A 153 9.38 12.13 3.81
C ASN A 153 9.97 11.00 2.94
N VAL A 154 9.13 10.02 2.60
CA VAL A 154 9.52 8.80 1.88
C VAL A 154 8.79 8.69 0.54
N PRO A 155 9.36 8.00 -0.46
CA PRO A 155 8.63 7.65 -1.68
C PRO A 155 7.39 6.80 -1.37
N ILE A 156 6.29 7.10 -2.05
CA ILE A 156 5.07 6.30 -2.05
C ILE A 156 4.98 5.53 -3.36
N ILE A 157 4.83 4.21 -3.29
CA ILE A 157 4.51 3.37 -4.45
C ILE A 157 3.01 3.11 -4.45
N PRO A 158 2.23 3.74 -5.35
CA PRO A 158 0.81 3.42 -5.50
C PRO A 158 0.68 2.03 -6.12
N ALA A 159 0.05 1.09 -5.43
CA ALA A 159 -0.18 -0.26 -5.91
C ALA A 159 -1.67 -0.53 -6.15
N ALA A 160 -1.97 -1.21 -7.24
CA ALA A 160 -3.33 -1.64 -7.59
C ALA A 160 -3.43 -3.15 -7.59
N THR A 161 -4.44 -3.68 -6.89
CA THR A 161 -4.75 -5.11 -6.81
C THR A 161 -6.19 -5.38 -7.22
N TRP A 162 -6.42 -6.32 -8.14
CA TRP A 162 -7.77 -6.76 -8.54
C TRP A 162 -7.83 -8.23 -8.98
N GLY A 163 -9.04 -8.79 -9.03
CA GLY A 163 -9.29 -10.21 -9.34
C GLY A 163 -9.10 -11.13 -8.13
N SER A 164 -8.70 -10.58 -6.99
CA SER A 164 -8.49 -11.28 -5.72
C SER A 164 -9.82 -11.61 -5.01
N GLU A 165 -10.86 -10.84 -5.26
CA GLU A 165 -12.19 -10.95 -4.68
C GLU A 165 -12.95 -12.22 -5.08
N VAL A 166 -12.55 -12.84 -6.20
CA VAL A 166 -13.17 -14.08 -6.72
C VAL A 166 -12.41 -15.35 -6.32
N VAL A 167 -11.23 -15.22 -5.68
CA VAL A 167 -10.42 -16.38 -5.28
C VAL A 167 -11.15 -17.18 -4.19
N GLY A 168 -11.35 -18.47 -4.44
CA GLY A 168 -12.07 -19.37 -3.53
C GLY A 168 -13.59 -19.20 -3.52
N LYS A 169 -14.15 -18.32 -4.37
CA LYS A 169 -15.61 -18.15 -4.49
C LYS A 169 -16.18 -18.95 -5.68
N GLY A 170 -17.36 -19.55 -5.47
CA GLY A 170 -18.25 -20.02 -6.54
C GLY A 170 -17.77 -21.20 -7.39
N GLY A 171 -16.94 -22.12 -6.84
CA GLY A 171 -16.51 -23.34 -7.55
C GLY A 171 -15.66 -23.12 -8.81
N ARG A 172 -15.34 -21.86 -9.15
CA ARG A 172 -14.69 -21.46 -10.40
C ARG A 172 -13.27 -22.03 -10.54
N PHE A 173 -12.62 -22.31 -9.41
CA PHE A 173 -11.31 -22.97 -9.34
C PHE A 173 -11.28 -24.37 -9.97
N LEU A 174 -12.44 -25.03 -10.12
CA LEU A 174 -12.55 -26.35 -10.77
C LEU A 174 -12.42 -26.29 -12.29
N PHE A 175 -12.66 -25.12 -12.91
CA PHE A 175 -12.65 -24.96 -14.37
C PHE A 175 -11.50 -24.06 -14.85
N ALA A 176 -11.15 -23.03 -14.09
CA ALA A 176 -9.97 -22.21 -14.34
C ALA A 176 -9.57 -21.45 -13.07
N ALA A 177 -8.28 -21.51 -12.72
CA ALA A 177 -7.75 -20.67 -11.65
C ALA A 177 -7.91 -19.18 -12.03
N PRO A 178 -8.53 -18.35 -11.17
CA PRO A 178 -8.65 -16.91 -11.42
C PRO A 178 -7.26 -16.26 -11.49
N THR A 179 -7.18 -15.11 -12.17
CA THR A 179 -5.97 -14.30 -12.18
C THR A 179 -6.13 -13.14 -11.20
N VAL A 180 -5.19 -13.02 -10.27
CA VAL A 180 -4.99 -11.84 -9.43
C VAL A 180 -3.90 -11.00 -10.06
N HIS A 181 -4.19 -9.72 -10.24
CA HIS A 181 -3.24 -8.77 -10.80
C HIS A 181 -2.76 -7.83 -9.70
N VAL A 182 -1.46 -7.57 -9.69
CA VAL A 182 -0.82 -6.55 -8.88
C VAL A 182 -0.01 -5.65 -9.79
N ARG A 183 -0.18 -4.34 -9.66
CA ARG A 183 0.58 -3.31 -10.37
C ARG A 183 1.21 -2.38 -9.37
N TYR A 184 2.52 -2.22 -9.42
CA TYR A 184 3.23 -1.21 -8.64
C TYR A 184 3.54 -0.02 -9.56
N GLY A 185 2.89 1.12 -9.30
CA GLY A 185 3.04 2.32 -10.10
C GLY A 185 4.36 3.05 -9.85
N ALA A 186 4.57 4.13 -10.61
CA ALA A 186 5.73 4.98 -10.45
C ALA A 186 5.76 5.63 -9.04
N PRO A 187 6.95 5.85 -8.45
CA PRO A 187 7.07 6.51 -7.16
C PRO A 187 6.47 7.92 -7.15
N ILE A 188 5.64 8.20 -6.16
CA ILE A 188 5.09 9.52 -5.85
C ILE A 188 5.88 10.10 -4.68
N HIS A 189 6.44 11.29 -4.90
CA HIS A 189 6.99 12.13 -3.85
C HIS A 189 6.01 13.26 -3.57
N LEU A 190 5.47 13.29 -2.35
CA LEU A 190 4.59 14.37 -1.94
C LEU A 190 5.40 15.66 -1.78
N MET A 191 4.82 16.79 -2.16
CA MET A 191 5.46 18.08 -1.95
C MET A 191 5.62 18.35 -0.44
N PRO A 192 6.75 18.92 0.00
CA PRO A 192 6.92 19.31 1.39
C PRO A 192 5.82 20.30 1.80
N VAL A 193 5.24 20.06 2.97
CA VAL A 193 4.30 20.96 3.63
C VAL A 193 5.02 21.78 4.71
N GLY A 194 4.32 22.76 5.28
CA GLY A 194 4.83 23.50 6.44
C GLY A 194 5.09 22.60 7.67
N LYS A 195 5.36 23.22 8.84
CA LYS A 195 5.62 22.47 10.09
C LYS A 195 4.54 21.44 10.44
N ARG A 196 3.31 21.65 9.96
CA ARG A 196 2.18 20.74 10.14
C ARG A 196 1.34 20.77 8.86
N ALA A 197 1.03 19.60 8.33
CA ALA A 197 0.11 19.47 7.20
C ALA A 197 -1.28 19.99 7.59
N THR A 198 -1.91 20.79 6.74
CA THR A 198 -3.32 21.16 6.88
C THR A 198 -4.21 19.98 6.47
N ARG A 199 -5.50 20.07 6.76
CA ARG A 199 -6.45 19.02 6.35
C ARG A 199 -6.54 18.97 4.82
N GLU A 200 -6.53 20.12 4.18
CA GLU A 200 -6.60 20.27 2.72
C GLU A 200 -5.37 19.63 2.06
N GLU A 201 -4.18 19.85 2.61
CA GLU A 201 -2.94 19.22 2.12
C GLU A 201 -2.97 17.69 2.28
N LEU A 202 -3.50 17.19 3.41
CA LEU A 202 -3.67 15.75 3.64
C LEU A 202 -4.65 15.14 2.65
N THR A 203 -5.82 15.75 2.48
CA THR A 203 -6.84 15.28 1.54
C THR A 203 -6.34 15.33 0.10
N ALA A 204 -5.64 16.39 -0.30
CA ALA A 204 -5.05 16.49 -1.64
C ALA A 204 -4.00 15.40 -1.91
N ALA A 205 -3.13 15.11 -0.93
CA ALA A 205 -2.18 14.00 -1.02
C ALA A 205 -2.89 12.64 -1.10
N THR A 206 -3.97 12.46 -0.32
CA THR A 206 -4.82 11.27 -0.40
C THR A 206 -5.41 11.09 -1.79
N GLU A 207 -6.04 12.12 -2.35
CA GLU A 207 -6.63 12.10 -3.68
C GLU A 207 -5.60 11.83 -4.78
N GLN A 208 -4.41 12.44 -4.68
CA GLN A 208 -3.32 12.20 -5.62
C GLN A 208 -2.91 10.72 -5.64
N VAL A 209 -2.64 10.13 -4.46
CA VAL A 209 -2.19 8.73 -4.37
C VAL A 209 -3.29 7.76 -4.75
N MET A 210 -4.52 7.97 -4.23
CA MET A 210 -5.66 7.10 -4.55
C MET A 210 -6.05 7.21 -6.03
N GLY A 211 -5.98 8.39 -6.63
CA GLY A 211 -6.16 8.59 -8.08
C GLY A 211 -5.12 7.84 -8.91
N ALA A 212 -3.86 7.80 -8.48
CA ALA A 212 -2.80 7.03 -9.12
C ALA A 212 -3.00 5.51 -8.99
N ILE A 213 -3.58 5.04 -7.88
CA ILE A 213 -4.01 3.64 -7.73
C ILE A 213 -5.17 3.34 -8.70
N ALA A 214 -6.20 4.20 -8.71
CA ALA A 214 -7.37 4.03 -9.57
C ALA A 214 -7.02 4.05 -11.07
N ALA A 215 -6.03 4.85 -11.48
CA ALA A 215 -5.55 4.88 -12.86
C ALA A 215 -4.96 3.54 -13.33
N GLN A 216 -4.44 2.73 -12.41
CA GLN A 216 -3.90 1.39 -12.70
C GLN A 216 -4.98 0.30 -12.71
N LEU A 217 -6.19 0.61 -12.22
CA LEU A 217 -7.29 -0.34 -12.10
C LEU A 217 -8.21 -0.32 -13.34
N PRO A 218 -8.81 -1.47 -13.70
CA PRO A 218 -9.97 -1.49 -14.60
C PRO A 218 -11.12 -0.65 -14.04
N THR A 219 -11.93 -0.06 -14.92
CA THR A 219 -12.94 0.96 -14.58
C THR A 219 -13.89 0.52 -13.46
N GLN A 220 -14.33 -0.74 -13.46
CA GLN A 220 -15.27 -1.26 -12.46
C GLN A 220 -14.72 -1.29 -11.02
N TYR A 221 -13.39 -1.29 -10.84
CA TYR A 221 -12.76 -1.33 -9.52
C TYR A 221 -12.44 0.06 -8.95
N ARG A 222 -12.57 1.12 -9.75
CA ARG A 222 -12.10 2.47 -9.38
C ARG A 222 -12.95 3.17 -8.32
N GLY A 223 -14.20 2.76 -8.17
CA GLY A 223 -15.13 3.29 -7.17
C GLY A 223 -15.16 4.82 -7.14
N VAL A 224 -15.05 5.39 -5.94
CA VAL A 224 -15.13 6.86 -5.71
C VAL A 224 -13.99 7.66 -6.37
N TYR A 225 -12.93 6.99 -6.85
CA TYR A 225 -11.76 7.61 -7.47
C TYR A 225 -11.75 7.51 -9.00
N ALA A 226 -12.88 7.14 -9.62
CA ALA A 226 -12.99 6.99 -11.07
C ALA A 226 -12.64 8.27 -11.86
N GLU A 227 -13.02 9.44 -11.35
CA GLU A 227 -12.69 10.74 -11.96
C GLU A 227 -11.21 11.11 -11.76
N ALA A 228 -10.69 10.94 -10.54
CA ALA A 228 -9.28 11.19 -10.21
C ALA A 228 -8.31 10.33 -11.06
N ALA A 229 -8.74 9.13 -11.48
CA ALA A 229 -8.00 8.28 -12.40
C ALA A 229 -7.80 8.91 -13.79
N GLN A 230 -8.78 9.67 -14.28
CA GLN A 230 -8.75 10.27 -15.62
C GLN A 230 -7.73 11.41 -15.70
N HIS A 231 -7.60 12.21 -14.64
CA HIS A 231 -6.63 13.30 -14.56
C HIS A 231 -5.18 12.80 -14.45
N ASN A 232 -4.97 11.61 -13.87
CA ASN A 232 -3.64 11.00 -13.81
C ASN A 232 -3.24 10.31 -15.13
N GLY A 233 -4.21 9.85 -15.93
CA GLY A 233 -3.96 9.22 -17.24
C GLY A 233 -3.53 10.17 -18.35
N THR A 234 -3.79 11.48 -18.22
CA THR A 234 -3.43 12.50 -19.23
C THR A 234 -2.06 13.14 -19.01
N GLY A 235 -1.39 12.88 -17.88
CA GLY A 235 -0.08 13.43 -17.54
C GLY A 235 1.12 12.72 -18.19
N ALA A 236 0.91 11.61 -18.90
CA ALA A 236 1.98 10.84 -19.58
C ALA A 236 2.24 11.27 -21.03
N ALA A 237 1.44 12.19 -21.59
CA ALA A 237 1.77 12.84 -22.86
C ALA A 237 2.67 14.04 -22.57
N ALA A 238 3.95 13.90 -22.88
CA ALA A 238 4.95 14.95 -22.80
C ALA A 238 4.39 16.28 -23.34
N ARG A 239 4.39 17.33 -22.50
CA ARG A 239 4.31 18.70 -23.03
C ARG A 239 5.55 18.92 -23.90
N PRO A 240 5.42 19.26 -25.19
CA PRO A 240 6.57 19.70 -25.95
C PRO A 240 7.11 20.97 -25.32
N THR A 241 8.38 20.93 -24.92
CA THR A 241 9.16 22.11 -24.53
C THR A 241 9.37 22.98 -25.76
N SER A 242 8.51 23.97 -25.98
CA SER A 242 8.83 25.09 -26.87
C SER A 242 9.58 26.16 -26.08
N ALA A 243 10.90 25.96 -25.96
CA ALA A 243 11.82 27.07 -25.84
C ALA A 243 12.25 27.43 -27.26
N THR A 244 11.81 28.59 -27.75
CA THR A 244 12.55 29.35 -28.75
C THR A 244 12.57 30.79 -28.32
N SER A 245 13.78 31.20 -27.94
CA SER A 245 14.25 32.56 -27.85
C SER A 245 14.06 33.28 -29.18
N GLU A 246 13.44 34.45 -29.15
CA GLU A 246 13.75 35.51 -30.12
C GLU A 246 14.20 36.75 -29.36
N SER A 247 15.52 36.89 -29.28
CA SER A 247 16.23 38.13 -29.04
C SER A 247 17.29 38.23 -30.14
N GLN A 248 17.13 39.25 -30.98
CA GLN A 248 18.05 39.88 -31.94
C GLN A 248 17.21 40.30 -33.16
N ALA A 249 17.32 41.48 -33.77
CA ALA A 249 18.11 42.68 -33.54
C ALA A 249 17.50 43.79 -34.43
N ALA A 250 17.72 45.04 -34.03
CA ALA A 250 17.83 46.26 -34.84
C ALA A 250 17.29 46.28 -36.29
N LEU A 251 16.25 47.09 -36.53
CA LEU A 251 16.25 48.35 -37.29
C LEU A 251 14.85 48.97 -37.33
#